data_AF-A0A9X8VC56-F1
#
_entry.id   AF-A0A9X8VC56-F1
#
_cell.length_a   1.000
_cell.length_b   1.000
_cell.length_c   1.000
_cell.angle_alpha   90.00
_cell.angle_beta   90.00
_cell.angle_gamma   90.00
#
_symmetry.space_group_name_H-M   'P 1'
#
loop_
_entity.id
_entity.type
_entity.pdbx_description
1 polymer ?
#
loop_
_entity_poly.entity_id
_entity_poly.type
_entity_poly.pdbx_seq_one_letter_code
_entity_poly.pdbx_strand_id
1 'polypeptide(L)'
;YFTFREKFMFVHLNGLESITLPPGITHFDIEAVFSRVWPSDLPVAADALRLHCVPVINLFTMDADPLRVNGLESEYLLRPKLVQDGHTEIYSVDEVTGTGTTY
;
A
#
# COMPACT_ATOMS: atom_id res chain seq x y z
N TYR A 1 12.73 7.50 -1.12
CA TYR A 1 12.55 8.65 -2.04
C TYR A 1 12.75 8.21 -3.49
N PHE A 2 13.90 7.61 -3.83
CA PHE A 2 14.30 7.34 -5.22
C PHE A 2 13.42 6.37 -6.00
N THR A 3 12.94 5.28 -5.41
CA THR A 3 12.21 4.23 -6.17
C THR A 3 10.70 4.50 -6.28
N PHE A 4 10.15 5.33 -5.39
CA PHE A 4 8.72 5.67 -5.39
C PHE A 4 8.52 7.02 -4.69
N ARG A 5 8.55 8.10 -5.47
CA ARG A 5 8.54 9.48 -4.97
C ARG A 5 7.12 9.96 -4.67
N GLU A 6 6.16 9.45 -5.42
CA GLU A 6 4.74 9.81 -5.37
C GLU A 6 4.13 9.54 -3.99
N LYS A 7 4.65 8.56 -3.23
CA LYS A 7 4.23 8.30 -1.85
C LYS A 7 4.44 9.50 -0.90
N PHE A 8 5.31 10.45 -1.28
CA PHE A 8 5.58 11.66 -0.50
C PHE A 8 4.73 12.86 -0.95
N MET A 9 3.90 12.72 -1.98
CA MET A 9 3.03 13.78 -2.50
C MET A 9 1.65 13.81 -1.80
N PHE A 10 1.55 13.19 -0.62
CA PHE A 10 0.35 13.22 0.22
C PHE A 10 0.51 14.30 1.29
N VAL A 11 -0.53 15.10 1.46
CA VAL A 11 -0.61 16.14 2.51
C VAL A 11 -1.90 15.97 3.29
N HIS A 12 -1.85 16.26 4.59
CA HIS A 12 -3.03 16.24 5.46
C HIS A 12 -3.46 17.66 5.79
N LEU A 13 -4.75 17.93 5.65
CA LEU A 13 -5.39 19.13 6.18
C LEU A 13 -5.97 18.79 7.56
N ASN A 14 -5.32 19.26 8.62
CA ASN A 14 -5.70 19.00 10.01
C ASN A 14 -6.56 20.14 10.58
N GLY A 15 -7.31 19.89 11.66
CA GLY A 15 -8.09 20.89 12.39
C GLY A 15 -9.55 21.04 11.93
N LEU A 16 -9.96 20.25 10.93
CA LEU A 16 -11.34 20.26 10.42
C LEU A 16 -12.35 19.73 11.43
N GLU A 17 -11.91 18.92 12.39
CA GLU A 17 -12.74 18.40 13.49
C GLU A 17 -13.35 19.49 14.38
N SER A 18 -12.78 20.70 14.36
CA SER A 18 -13.28 21.85 15.12
C SER A 18 -14.35 22.67 14.37
N ILE A 19 -14.57 22.39 13.08
CA ILE A 19 -15.45 23.16 12.21
C ILE A 19 -16.87 22.58 12.28
N THR A 20 -17.84 23.43 12.59
CA THR A 20 -19.27 23.08 12.50
C THR A 20 -19.85 23.60 11.19
N LEU A 21 -20.26 22.68 10.34
CA LEU A 21 -20.93 23.01 9.07
C LEU A 21 -22.45 23.08 9.28
N PRO A 22 -23.15 24.07 8.68
CA PRO A 22 -24.61 24.12 8.73
C PRO A 22 -25.26 22.86 8.15
N PRO A 23 -26.40 22.41 8.69
CA PRO A 23 -27.09 21.24 8.16
C PRO A 23 -27.59 21.49 6.73
N GLY A 24 -27.56 20.47 5.89
CA GLY A 24 -28.10 20.51 4.52
C GLY A 24 -27.17 21.09 3.45
N ILE A 25 -25.94 21.48 3.80
CA ILE A 25 -24.95 21.86 2.78
C ILE A 25 -24.42 20.61 2.06
N THR A 26 -24.24 20.73 0.74
CA THR A 26 -23.68 19.65 -0.09
C THR A 26 -22.22 19.92 -0.47
N HIS A 27 -21.80 21.18 -0.38
CA HIS A 27 -20.47 21.65 -0.78
C HIS A 27 -20.05 22.82 0.12
N PHE A 28 -18.74 22.97 0.31
CA PHE A 28 -18.11 24.13 0.92
C PHE A 28 -16.71 24.30 0.31
N ASP A 29 -16.18 25.51 0.40
CA ASP A 29 -14.86 25.85 -0.14
C ASP A 29 -13.83 26.02 0.99
N ILE A 30 -12.58 25.67 0.68
CA ILE A 30 -11.42 25.94 1.52
C ILE A 30 -10.46 26.81 0.73
N GLU A 31 -10.15 27.99 1.25
CA GLU A 31 -9.17 28.89 0.66
C GLU A 31 -7.82 28.73 1.37
N ALA A 32 -6.82 28.25 0.63
CA ALA A 32 -5.45 28.13 1.13
C ALA A 32 -4.66 29.41 0.82
N VAL A 33 -4.44 30.25 1.83
CA VAL A 33 -3.70 31.51 1.70
C VAL A 33 -2.21 31.31 2.00
N PHE A 34 -1.36 31.60 1.02
CA PHE A 34 0.10 31.48 1.14
C PHE A 34 0.78 32.84 1.23
N SER A 35 1.93 32.90 1.90
CA SER A 35 2.76 34.12 2.04
C SER A 35 3.65 34.42 0.84
N ARG A 36 3.64 33.55 -0.18
CA ARG A 36 4.44 33.68 -1.40
C ARG A 36 3.52 33.71 -2.61
N VAL A 37 3.92 34.49 -3.61
CA VAL A 37 3.24 34.56 -4.89
C VAL A 37 3.38 33.22 -5.61
N TRP A 38 2.26 32.68 -6.08
CA TRP A 38 2.24 31.48 -6.90
C TRP A 38 2.87 31.77 -8.29
N PRO A 39 3.82 30.95 -8.77
CA PRO A 39 4.42 31.15 -10.09
C PRO A 39 3.37 31.06 -11.21
N SER A 40 3.34 32.06 -12.10
CA SER A 40 2.34 32.16 -13.16
C SER A 40 2.49 31.11 -14.27
N ASP A 41 3.65 30.47 -14.36
CA ASP A 41 3.99 29.40 -15.28
C ASP A 41 3.59 28.00 -14.78
N LEU A 42 3.00 27.90 -13.59
CA LEU A 42 2.51 26.66 -12.99
C LEU A 42 0.98 26.63 -12.98
N PRO A 43 0.32 26.15 -14.05
CA PRO A 43 -1.13 25.99 -14.07
C PRO A 43 -1.56 24.90 -13.08
N VAL A 44 -2.64 25.16 -12.33
CA VAL A 44 -3.27 24.17 -11.46
C VAL A 44 -4.41 23.52 -12.22
N ALA A 45 -4.30 22.22 -12.48
CA ALA A 45 -5.37 21.45 -13.11
C ALA A 45 -6.53 21.21 -12.13
N ALA A 46 -7.75 21.08 -12.66
CA ALA A 46 -8.94 20.81 -11.82
C ALA A 46 -8.87 19.47 -11.09
N ASP A 47 -8.06 18.52 -11.57
CA ASP A 47 -7.84 17.19 -10.99
C ASP A 47 -6.49 17.07 -10.25
N ALA A 48 -5.83 18.19 -9.98
CA ALA A 48 -4.53 18.23 -9.30
C ALA A 48 -4.61 17.77 -7.84
N LEU A 49 -5.79 17.85 -7.23
CA LEU A 49 -6.06 17.36 -5.88
C LEU A 49 -7.04 16.20 -5.96
N ARG A 50 -6.72 15.10 -5.30
CA ARG A 50 -7.55 13.90 -5.25
C ARG A 50 -7.65 13.39 -3.83
N LEU A 51 -8.88 13.09 -3.43
CA LEU A 51 -9.18 12.37 -2.19
C LEU A 51 -9.38 10.89 -2.51
N HIS A 52 -9.35 10.04 -1.47
CA HIS A 52 -9.59 8.60 -1.60
C HIS A 52 -8.59 7.88 -2.52
N CYS A 53 -7.34 8.36 -2.57
CA CYS A 53 -6.24 7.68 -3.25
C CYS A 53 -5.24 7.14 -2.21
N VAL A 54 -4.70 5.96 -2.49
CA VAL A 54 -3.62 5.35 -1.69
C VAL A 54 -2.67 4.62 -2.64
N PRO A 55 -1.35 4.66 -2.42
CA PRO A 55 -0.44 3.80 -3.17
C PRO A 55 -0.70 2.32 -2.86
N VAL A 56 -0.60 1.46 -3.87
CA VAL A 56 -0.76 0.01 -3.75
C VAL A 56 0.49 -0.71 -4.27
N ILE A 57 0.73 -1.91 -3.75
CA ILE A 57 1.78 -2.83 -4.23
C ILE A 57 1.15 -4.15 -4.63
N ASN A 58 1.72 -4.81 -5.64
CA ASN A 58 1.19 -6.06 -6.19
C ASN A 58 1.67 -7.28 -5.37
N LEU A 59 1.08 -7.47 -4.18
CA LEU A 59 1.29 -8.65 -3.35
C LEU A 59 -0.02 -9.43 -3.21
N PHE A 60 0.08 -10.75 -3.21
CA PHE A 60 -1.06 -11.66 -3.02
C PHE A 60 -0.62 -12.86 -2.17
N THR A 61 -1.57 -13.43 -1.42
CA THR A 61 -1.34 -14.62 -0.59
C THR A 61 -1.33 -15.87 -1.47
N MET A 62 -0.42 -16.79 -1.18
CA MET A 62 -0.29 -18.03 -1.91
C MET A 62 0.29 -19.12 -1.00
N ASP A 63 -0.23 -20.34 -1.14
CA ASP A 63 0.32 -21.50 -0.45
C ASP A 63 1.61 -21.96 -1.14
N ALA A 64 2.56 -22.44 -0.33
CA ALA A 64 3.67 -23.24 -0.83
C ALA A 64 3.25 -24.72 -0.95
N ASP A 65 3.96 -25.49 -1.79
CA ASP A 65 3.86 -26.94 -1.77
C ASP A 65 4.24 -27.48 -0.39
N PRO A 66 3.47 -28.44 0.18
CA PRO A 66 3.77 -28.98 1.49
C PRO A 66 5.11 -29.73 1.48
N LEU A 67 5.95 -29.41 2.45
CA LEU A 67 7.30 -29.97 2.57
C LEU A 67 7.36 -30.98 3.72
N ARG A 68 7.99 -32.13 3.47
CA ARG A 68 8.32 -33.10 4.53
C ARG A 68 9.73 -32.85 5.05
N VAL A 69 9.81 -32.33 6.27
CA VAL A 69 11.08 -32.10 6.98
C VAL A 69 11.58 -33.43 7.58
N ASN A 70 12.78 -33.86 7.19
CA ASN A 70 13.40 -35.11 7.63
C ASN A 70 14.54 -34.90 8.65
N GLY A 71 14.92 -33.65 8.93
CA GLY A 71 15.97 -33.30 9.88
C GLY A 71 17.41 -33.61 9.43
N LEU A 72 17.59 -34.08 8.19
CA LEU A 72 18.91 -34.37 7.61
C LEU A 72 19.52 -33.17 6.90
N GLU A 73 18.70 -32.16 6.61
CA GLU A 73 19.07 -30.94 5.90
C GLU A 73 18.78 -29.72 6.78
N SER A 74 19.64 -28.71 6.72
CA SER A 74 19.46 -27.45 7.44
C SER A 74 18.52 -26.49 6.72
N GLU A 75 18.33 -26.66 5.41
CA GLU A 75 17.58 -25.76 4.54
C GLU A 75 16.73 -26.58 3.55
N TYR A 76 15.54 -26.07 3.22
CA TYR A 76 14.62 -26.72 2.30
C TYR A 76 14.11 -25.73 1.26
N LEU A 77 14.02 -26.18 0.01
CA LEU A 77 13.52 -25.37 -1.10
C LEU A 77 12.00 -25.22 -1.02
N LEU A 78 11.53 -23.98 -0.85
CA LEU A 78 10.11 -23.64 -0.95
C LEU A 78 9.72 -23.38 -2.40
N ARG A 79 8.56 -23.90 -2.79
CA ARG A 79 7.98 -23.67 -4.12
C ARG A 79 6.54 -23.20 -3.96
N PRO A 80 6.16 -22.11 -4.64
CA PRO A 80 4.76 -21.75 -4.84
C PRO A 80 3.93 -22.93 -5.37
N LYS A 81 2.76 -23.17 -4.78
CA LYS A 81 1.83 -24.17 -5.27
C LYS A 81 1.25 -23.72 -6.61
N LEU A 82 1.30 -24.58 -7.63
CA LEU A 82 0.62 -24.41 -8.94
C LEU A 82 1.03 -23.20 -9.81
N VAL A 83 2.32 -22.85 -9.88
CA VAL A 83 2.79 -21.81 -10.82
C VAL A 83 3.42 -22.46 -12.06
N GLN A 84 2.71 -22.47 -13.19
CA GLN A 84 3.24 -22.87 -14.52
C GLN A 84 3.52 -21.68 -15.44
N ASP A 85 3.23 -20.45 -15.01
CA ASP A 85 3.22 -19.24 -15.83
C ASP A 85 4.46 -18.33 -15.64
N GLY A 86 5.36 -18.65 -14.69
CA GLY A 86 6.69 -18.03 -14.60
C GLY A 86 6.74 -16.56 -14.16
N HIS A 87 5.60 -15.98 -13.77
CA HIS A 87 5.47 -14.57 -13.39
C HIS A 87 5.30 -14.34 -11.88
N THR A 88 5.48 -15.38 -11.06
CA THR A 88 5.29 -15.32 -9.60
C THR A 88 6.60 -15.61 -8.88
N GLU A 89 6.90 -14.81 -7.84
CA GLU A 89 8.07 -14.97 -6.98
C GLU A 89 7.65 -14.89 -5.51
N ILE A 90 8.34 -15.64 -4.63
CA ILE A 90 8.10 -15.57 -3.18
C ILE A 90 8.69 -14.25 -2.66
N TYR A 91 7.83 -13.41 -2.06
CA TYR A 91 8.25 -12.18 -1.41
C TYR A 91 8.65 -12.40 0.07
N SER A 92 7.79 -13.08 0.83
CA SER A 92 7.99 -13.44 2.23
C SER A 92 7.28 -14.74 2.56
N VAL A 93 7.67 -15.38 3.67
CA VAL A 93 6.90 -16.45 4.30
C VAL A 93 6.28 -15.86 5.56
N ASP A 94 4.96 -15.74 5.57
CA ASP A 94 4.26 -15.09 6.67
C ASP A 94 3.85 -16.07 7.78
N GLU A 95 3.58 -17.33 7.44
CA GLU A 95 3.18 -18.37 8.38
C GLU A 95 3.75 -19.75 7.98
N VAL A 96 4.11 -20.55 8.98
CA VAL A 96 4.50 -21.95 8.81
C VAL A 96 3.70 -22.81 9.78
N THR A 97 2.96 -23.78 9.25
CA THR A 97 2.22 -24.76 10.04
C THR A 97 2.68 -26.17 9.70
N GLY A 98 2.69 -27.06 10.69
CA GLY A 98 3.04 -28.46 10.48
C GLY A 98 2.40 -29.37 11.52
N THR A 99 2.29 -30.65 11.18
CA THR A 99 1.79 -31.69 12.09
C THR A 99 2.91 -32.70 12.32
N GLY A 100 3.34 -32.85 13.57
CA GLY A 100 4.28 -33.89 13.99
C GLY A 100 3.56 -35.00 14.75
N THR A 101 4.00 -36.25 14.57
CA THR A 101 3.58 -37.36 15.43
C THR A 101 4.56 -37.44 16.59
N THR A 102 4.13 -37.05 17.79
CA THR A 102 4.90 -37.25 19.02
C THR A 102 4.85 -38.74 19.37
N TYR A 103 6.00 -39.42 19.35
CA TYR A 103 6.19 -40.75 19.93
C TYR A 103 7.22 -40.67 21.04
#